data_AF-A0A7S1WKE5-F1
#
_entry.id   AF-A0A7S1WKE5-F1
#
_cell.length_a   1.000
_cell.length_b   1.000
_cell.length_c   1.000
_cell.angle_alpha   90.00
_cell.angle_beta   90.00
_cell.angle_gamma   90.00
#
_symmetry.space_group_name_H-M   'P 1'
#
loop_
_entity.id
_entity.type
_entity.pdbx_description
1 polymer ?
#
loop_
_entity_poly.entity_id
_entity_poly.type
_entity_poly.pdbx_seq_one_letter_code
_entity_poly.pdbx_strand_id
1 'polypeptide(L)'
;GWDGHHCFIVRYRSEEDLGLDMHTDDSDVTFNVCLGLDFSGAGLQFCGLMGAPNHRKHTYTYHHVKGACVCHLGRKRHGADDIATGERLNLILWNHSSQFRQTDAYLKPDYQREEGPPDAVCVSYTHDRDFGNYKEYPKGKEQHRGSGWCPRK
;
A
#
# COMPACT_ATOMS: atom_id res chain seq x y z
N GLY A 1 -21.94 -10.02 -2.03
CA GLY A 1 -20.75 -10.91 -2.11
C GLY A 1 -19.67 -10.22 -2.92
N TRP A 2 -18.44 -10.74 -2.91
CA TRP A 2 -17.42 -10.32 -3.89
C TRP A 2 -17.70 -11.02 -5.21
N ASP A 3 -17.76 -10.24 -6.29
CA ASP A 3 -18.16 -10.69 -7.63
C ASP A 3 -17.12 -10.35 -8.72
N GLY A 4 -16.08 -9.59 -8.38
CA GLY A 4 -14.92 -9.35 -9.23
C GLY A 4 -13.63 -9.64 -8.48
N HIS A 5 -12.62 -10.16 -9.18
CA HIS A 5 -11.29 -10.31 -8.62
C HIS A 5 -10.18 -10.13 -9.67
N HIS A 6 -9.05 -9.62 -9.21
CA HIS A 6 -7.79 -9.61 -9.95
C HIS A 6 -6.72 -10.31 -9.12
N CYS A 7 -6.02 -11.26 -9.72
CA CYS A 7 -5.10 -12.15 -9.00
C CYS A 7 -3.75 -12.17 -9.71
N PHE A 8 -2.68 -11.96 -8.95
CA PHE A 8 -1.32 -11.94 -9.46
C PHE A 8 -0.32 -12.36 -8.38
N ILE A 9 0.89 -12.72 -8.81
CA ILE A 9 2.00 -13.05 -7.92
C ILE A 9 2.99 -11.89 -7.94
N VAL A 10 3.46 -11.50 -6.77
CA VAL A 10 4.60 -10.59 -6.61
C VAL A 10 5.81 -11.37 -6.13
N ARG A 11 6.97 -11.03 -6.69
CA ARG A 11 8.26 -11.58 -6.30
C ARG A 11 9.19 -10.43 -5.91
N TYR A 12 9.85 -10.57 -4.77
CA TYR A 12 10.92 -9.69 -4.35
C TYR A 12 12.21 -10.48 -4.22
N ARG A 13 13.30 -9.99 -4.84
CA ARG A 13 14.64 -10.56 -4.76
C ARG A 13 15.70 -9.52 -5.10
N SER A 14 16.93 -9.79 -4.69
CA SER A 14 18.07 -8.98 -5.09
C SER A 14 18.15 -8.85 -6.62
N GLU A 15 18.53 -7.66 -7.10
CA GLU A 15 18.65 -7.31 -8.54
C GLU A 15 17.35 -7.22 -9.33
N GLU A 16 16.19 -7.48 -8.71
CA GLU A 16 14.86 -7.16 -9.24
C GLU A 16 14.20 -6.08 -8.36
N ASP A 17 12.91 -6.24 -8.06
CA ASP A 17 12.21 -5.41 -7.11
C ASP A 17 12.58 -5.82 -5.68
N LEU A 18 13.03 -4.85 -4.89
CA LEU A 18 13.38 -5.06 -3.48
C LEU A 18 12.15 -4.87 -2.57
N GLY A 19 11.30 -3.90 -2.90
CA GLY A 19 10.15 -3.49 -2.11
C GLY A 19 9.14 -2.74 -2.98
N LEU A 20 8.14 -2.14 -2.35
CA LEU A 20 7.11 -1.38 -3.04
C LEU A 20 6.71 -0.16 -2.21
N ASP A 21 6.77 1.01 -2.84
CA ASP A 21 6.44 2.30 -2.23
C ASP A 21 5.01 2.32 -1.65
N MET A 22 4.73 3.26 -0.74
CA MET A 22 3.41 3.41 -0.13
C MET A 22 2.31 3.64 -1.19
N HIS A 23 1.22 2.89 -1.09
CA HIS A 23 0.09 2.94 -2.02
C HIS A 23 -1.21 2.46 -1.33
N THR A 24 -2.28 2.43 -2.10
CA THR A 24 -3.52 1.71 -1.80
C THR A 24 -3.82 0.79 -2.98
N ASP A 25 -4.51 -0.30 -2.73
CA ASP A 25 -4.95 -1.18 -3.81
C ASP A 25 -6.22 -0.65 -4.45
N ASP A 26 -6.38 -0.84 -5.75
CA ASP A 26 -7.70 -0.82 -6.37
C ASP A 26 -8.40 -2.14 -6.03
N SER A 27 -8.89 -2.22 -4.80
CA SER A 27 -9.66 -3.33 -4.27
C SER A 27 -10.62 -2.83 -3.19
N ASP A 28 -11.68 -3.58 -2.92
CA ASP A 28 -12.47 -3.35 -1.71
C ASP A 28 -11.78 -4.06 -0.53
N VAL A 29 -11.33 -5.29 -0.78
CA VAL A 29 -10.51 -6.10 0.14
C VAL A 29 -9.38 -6.78 -0.62
N THR A 30 -8.17 -6.68 -0.09
CA THR A 30 -6.99 -7.38 -0.58
C THR A 30 -6.68 -8.56 0.32
N PHE A 31 -6.44 -9.71 -0.30
CA PHE A 31 -5.80 -10.86 0.33
C PHE A 31 -4.36 -10.96 -0.17
N ASN A 32 -3.43 -11.02 0.76
CA ASN A 32 -2.02 -11.13 0.49
C ASN A 32 -1.48 -12.38 1.21
N VAL A 33 -1.25 -13.43 0.44
CA VAL A 33 -0.82 -14.75 0.94
C VAL A 33 0.68 -14.87 0.73
N CYS A 34 1.43 -15.12 1.80
CA CYS A 34 2.84 -15.44 1.68
C CYS A 34 2.99 -16.90 1.22
N LEU A 35 3.40 -17.11 -0.03
CA LEU A 35 3.65 -18.45 -0.57
C LEU A 35 4.98 -19.03 -0.07
N GLY A 36 5.93 -18.17 0.34
CA GLY A 36 7.14 -18.56 1.05
C GLY A 36 8.42 -18.24 0.28
N LEU A 37 9.26 -19.27 0.07
CA LEU A 37 10.71 -19.23 -0.13
C LEU A 37 11.47 -18.77 1.11
N ASP A 38 12.80 -18.69 1.05
CA ASP A 38 13.64 -18.25 2.17
C ASP A 38 14.05 -16.80 2.00
N PHE A 39 13.64 -15.96 2.96
CA PHE A 39 13.90 -14.51 2.94
C PHE A 39 13.99 -13.92 4.34
N SER A 40 14.56 -12.72 4.43
CA SER A 40 14.51 -11.86 5.62
C SER A 40 14.17 -10.42 5.25
N GLY A 41 13.69 -9.63 6.22
CA GLY A 41 13.19 -8.27 5.97
C GLY A 41 11.79 -8.28 5.34
N ALA A 42 11.53 -7.34 4.41
CA ALA A 42 10.28 -7.22 3.68
C ALA A 42 9.02 -7.08 4.57
N GLY A 43 9.08 -6.19 5.55
CA GLY A 43 7.91 -5.83 6.37
C GLY A 43 6.79 -5.21 5.52
N LEU A 44 5.55 -5.62 5.76
CA LEU A 44 4.38 -4.96 5.17
C LEU A 44 3.94 -3.85 6.13
N GLN A 45 4.26 -2.62 5.76
CA GLN A 45 4.00 -1.42 6.54
C GLN A 45 2.56 -0.96 6.30
N PHE A 46 1.77 -0.81 7.35
CA PHE A 46 0.39 -0.34 7.30
C PHE A 46 0.25 1.04 7.95
N CYS A 47 -0.33 1.97 7.21
CA CYS A 47 -0.71 3.30 7.68
C CYS A 47 -2.23 3.41 7.84
N GLY A 48 -2.77 4.60 8.07
CA GLY A 48 -4.22 4.79 8.20
C GLY A 48 -5.01 4.50 6.92
N LEU A 49 -6.34 4.63 7.00
CA LEU A 49 -7.24 4.46 5.87
C LEU A 49 -7.24 5.73 5.01
N MET A 50 -7.09 5.61 3.70
CA MET A 50 -7.14 6.74 2.77
C MET A 50 -8.39 7.60 3.01
N GLY A 51 -8.21 8.91 3.24
CA GLY A 51 -9.26 9.87 3.57
C GLY A 51 -9.54 10.05 5.06
N ALA A 52 -9.00 9.20 5.94
CA ALA A 52 -9.04 9.44 7.37
C ALA A 52 -8.02 10.52 7.80
N PRO A 53 -8.23 11.21 8.93
CA PRO A 53 -7.29 12.21 9.45
C PRO A 53 -5.88 11.65 9.75
N ASN A 54 -5.78 10.34 9.98
CA ASN A 54 -4.54 9.64 10.27
C ASN A 54 -4.00 8.81 9.09
N HIS A 55 -4.45 9.05 7.85
CA HIS A 55 -4.14 8.15 6.74
C HIS A 55 -2.64 8.00 6.41
N ARG A 56 -1.82 9.02 6.72
CA ARG A 56 -0.34 8.96 6.62
C ARG A 56 0.35 8.77 7.97
N LYS A 57 -0.33 8.17 8.94
CA LYS A 57 0.24 7.74 10.22
C LYS A 57 0.47 6.24 10.22
N HIS A 58 1.64 5.82 10.67
CA HIS A 58 1.98 4.41 10.80
C HIS A 58 1.11 3.78 11.87
N THR A 59 0.64 2.57 11.61
CA THR A 59 -0.26 1.86 12.52
C THR A 59 0.25 0.49 12.88
N TYR A 60 0.89 -0.21 11.95
CA TYR A 60 1.35 -1.58 12.17
C TYR A 60 2.38 -2.01 11.13
N THR A 61 3.28 -2.90 11.52
CA THR A 61 4.18 -3.60 10.59
C THR A 61 3.90 -5.09 10.68
N TYR A 62 3.41 -5.67 9.59
CA TYR A 62 3.20 -7.11 9.51
C TYR A 62 4.46 -7.80 8.99
N HIS A 63 4.90 -8.84 9.70
CA HIS A 63 5.98 -9.71 9.29
C HIS A 63 5.37 -10.98 8.68
N HIS A 64 5.72 -11.27 7.42
CA HIS A 64 5.12 -12.38 6.71
C HIS A 64 5.45 -13.73 7.33
N VAL A 65 4.42 -14.58 7.42
CA VAL A 65 4.52 -15.98 7.82
C VAL A 65 4.17 -16.85 6.62
N LYS A 66 5.04 -17.79 6.24
CA LYS A 66 4.82 -18.68 5.10
C LYS A 66 3.49 -19.44 5.28
N GLY A 67 2.66 -19.45 4.25
CA GLY A 67 1.32 -20.06 4.25
C GLY A 67 0.22 -19.20 4.89
N ALA A 68 0.55 -18.06 5.52
CA ALA A 68 -0.44 -17.17 6.09
C ALA A 68 -0.97 -16.15 5.08
N CYS A 69 -2.24 -15.79 5.23
CA CYS A 69 -2.89 -14.71 4.51
C CYS A 69 -3.08 -13.52 5.45
N VAL A 70 -2.64 -12.33 5.02
CA VAL A 70 -3.09 -11.07 5.61
C VAL A 70 -4.20 -10.48 4.75
N CYS A 71 -5.31 -10.13 5.39
CA CYS A 71 -6.46 -9.52 4.74
C CYS A 71 -6.58 -8.07 5.19
N HIS A 72 -6.73 -7.14 4.27
CA HIS A 72 -6.93 -5.72 4.59
C HIS A 72 -7.85 -5.04 3.57
N LEU A 73 -8.39 -3.88 3.93
CA LEU A 73 -9.12 -3.03 3.00
C LEU A 73 -8.18 -2.52 1.90
N GLY A 74 -8.64 -2.41 0.66
CA GLY A 74 -7.79 -1.86 -0.42
C GLY A 74 -7.40 -0.40 -0.16
N ARG A 75 -8.32 0.37 0.48
CA ARG A 75 -8.07 1.74 0.96
C ARG A 75 -7.12 1.84 2.15
N LYS A 76 -6.70 0.73 2.76
CA LYS A 76 -5.68 0.75 3.82
C LYS A 76 -4.34 1.05 3.17
N ARG A 77 -3.79 2.22 3.47
CA ARG A 77 -2.50 2.63 2.90
C ARG A 77 -1.40 1.71 3.43
N HIS A 78 -0.58 1.19 2.52
CA HIS A 78 0.48 0.27 2.87
C HIS A 78 1.63 0.27 1.87
N GLY A 79 2.77 -0.29 2.26
CA GLY A 79 3.95 -0.44 1.43
C GLY A 79 4.76 -1.65 1.87
N ALA A 80 5.59 -2.19 0.99
CA ALA A 80 6.50 -3.27 1.31
C ALA A 80 7.92 -2.71 1.48
N ASP A 81 8.51 -2.90 2.65
CA ASP A 81 9.93 -2.63 2.86
C ASP A 81 10.77 -3.51 1.93
N ASP A 82 12.02 -3.10 1.74
CA ASP A 82 12.97 -3.86 0.97
C ASP A 82 13.25 -5.23 1.62
N ILE A 83 13.35 -6.26 0.77
CA ILE A 83 13.91 -7.55 1.15
C ILE A 83 15.38 -7.39 1.51
N ALA A 84 15.80 -7.96 2.65
CA ALA A 84 17.18 -7.90 3.09
C ALA A 84 18.01 -9.03 2.46
N THR A 85 17.47 -10.25 2.42
CA THR A 85 18.12 -11.41 1.79
C THR A 85 17.08 -12.36 1.20
N GLY A 86 17.52 -13.17 0.23
CA GLY A 86 16.73 -14.27 -0.32
C GLY A 86 15.68 -13.85 -1.34
N GLU A 87 14.58 -14.60 -1.39
CA GLU A 87 13.48 -14.39 -2.33
C GLU A 87 12.15 -14.55 -1.58
N ARG A 88 11.22 -13.60 -1.79
CA ARG A 88 9.87 -13.65 -1.21
C ARG A 88 8.84 -13.72 -2.32
N LEU A 89 7.94 -14.70 -2.22
CA LEU A 89 6.84 -14.88 -3.16
C LEU A 89 5.49 -14.72 -2.44
N ASN A 90 4.64 -13.81 -2.92
CA ASN A 90 3.29 -13.63 -2.39
C ASN A 90 2.25 -13.67 -3.51
N LEU A 91 1.10 -14.28 -3.21
CA LEU A 91 -0.09 -14.26 -4.04
C LEU A 91 -1.01 -13.13 -3.57
N ILE A 92 -1.36 -12.22 -4.47
CA ILE A 92 -2.22 -11.06 -4.19
C ILE A 92 -3.55 -11.26 -4.91
N LEU A 93 -4.66 -11.16 -4.16
CA LEU A 93 -6.01 -11.13 -4.72
C LEU A 93 -6.67 -9.82 -4.31
N TRP A 94 -6.98 -8.99 -5.29
CA TRP A 94 -7.84 -7.84 -5.15
C TRP A 94 -9.28 -8.27 -5.39
N ASN A 95 -10.14 -8.09 -4.39
CA ASN A 95 -11.54 -8.47 -4.44
C ASN A 95 -12.42 -7.24 -4.52
N HIS A 96 -13.47 -7.33 -5.33
CA HIS A 96 -14.45 -6.29 -5.56
C HIS A 96 -15.87 -6.80 -5.32
N SER A 97 -16.73 -5.93 -4.79
CA SER A 97 -18.16 -6.12 -4.74
C SER A 97 -18.84 -5.02 -5.55
N SER A 98 -19.44 -5.40 -6.67
CA SER A 98 -20.23 -4.49 -7.51
C SER A 98 -21.35 -3.82 -6.70
N GLN A 99 -21.95 -4.55 -5.76
CA GLN A 99 -22.96 -4.03 -4.84
C GLN A 99 -22.39 -2.91 -3.94
N PHE A 100 -21.22 -3.12 -3.32
CA PHE A 100 -20.60 -2.11 -2.47
C PHE A 100 -20.19 -0.87 -3.29
N ARG A 101 -19.64 -1.07 -4.49
CA ARG A 101 -19.17 0.01 -5.36
C ARG A 101 -20.29 0.92 -5.90
N GLN A 102 -21.56 0.52 -5.77
CA GLN A 102 -22.73 1.34 -6.08
C GLN A 102 -23.20 2.20 -4.89
N THR A 103 -22.63 2.01 -3.69
CA THR A 103 -23.03 2.76 -2.49
C THR A 103 -22.39 4.15 -2.45
N ASP A 104 -23.04 5.10 -1.76
CA ASP A 104 -22.46 6.43 -1.51
C ASP A 104 -21.13 6.35 -0.74
N ALA A 105 -20.95 5.35 0.13
CA ALA A 105 -19.71 5.17 0.87
C ALA A 105 -18.49 4.93 -0.05
N TYR A 106 -18.71 4.29 -1.21
CA TYR A 106 -17.68 4.08 -2.22
C TYR A 106 -17.59 5.27 -3.20
N LEU A 107 -18.73 5.78 -3.67
CA LEU A 107 -18.78 6.81 -4.72
C LEU A 107 -18.43 8.22 -4.19
N LYS A 108 -18.69 8.49 -2.91
CA LYS A 108 -18.47 9.78 -2.26
C LYS A 108 -17.75 9.58 -0.93
N PRO A 109 -16.50 9.07 -0.96
CA PRO A 109 -15.75 8.87 0.26
C PRO A 109 -15.46 10.22 0.91
N ASP A 110 -15.69 10.32 2.21
CA ASP A 110 -15.35 11.50 3.00
C ASP A 110 -13.83 11.60 3.14
N TYR A 111 -13.27 12.71 2.67
CA TYR A 111 -11.85 13.03 2.79
C TYR A 111 -11.68 14.09 3.87
N GLN A 112 -11.16 13.66 5.01
CA GLN A 112 -10.92 14.52 6.14
C GLN A 112 -9.51 15.10 6.07
N ARG A 113 -9.37 16.30 6.63
CA ARG A 113 -8.06 16.94 6.78
C ARG A 113 -7.19 16.12 7.72
N GLU A 114 -5.93 15.96 7.37
CA GLU A 114 -4.95 15.30 8.23
C GLU A 114 -4.73 16.07 9.55
N GLU A 115 -4.55 15.32 10.64
CA GLU A 115 -4.37 15.89 11.99
C GLU A 115 -3.01 16.57 12.18
N GLY A 116 -2.01 16.19 11.37
CA GLY A 116 -0.64 16.67 11.52
C GLY A 116 0.27 16.17 10.39
N PRO A 117 1.60 16.38 10.51
CA PRO A 117 2.56 15.93 9.50
C PRO A 117 2.55 14.41 9.38
N PRO A 118 2.80 13.83 8.20
CA PRO A 118 2.85 12.38 7.99
C PRO A 118 4.07 11.75 8.69
N ASP A 119 3.99 10.44 8.93
CA ASP A 119 5.16 9.67 9.36
C ASP A 119 6.00 9.33 8.11
N ALA A 120 7.33 9.38 8.24
CA ALA A 120 8.24 9.23 7.10
C ALA A 120 8.13 7.87 6.36
N VAL A 121 7.64 6.83 7.03
CA VAL A 121 7.36 5.53 6.40
C VAL A 121 6.09 5.57 5.53
N CYS A 122 5.15 6.47 5.84
CA CYS A 122 3.83 6.54 5.21
C CYS A 122 3.76 7.49 4.01
N VAL A 123 4.84 8.19 3.68
CA VAL A 123 4.90 9.06 2.49
C VAL A 123 5.36 8.29 1.25
N SER A 124 4.78 8.63 0.10
CA SER A 124 5.04 7.99 -1.19
C SER A 124 5.53 8.99 -2.21
N TYR A 125 6.62 8.69 -2.91
CA TYR A 125 7.13 9.56 -3.97
C TYR A 125 6.28 9.50 -5.25
N THR A 126 5.43 8.48 -5.39
CA THR A 126 4.51 8.32 -6.54
C THR A 126 3.10 8.82 -6.24
N HIS A 127 2.63 8.69 -5.00
CA HIS A 127 1.23 8.97 -4.64
C HIS A 127 1.05 10.26 -3.83
N ASP A 128 2.09 10.84 -3.23
CA ASP A 128 1.96 12.08 -2.48
C ASP A 128 2.61 13.26 -3.19
N ARG A 129 1.80 14.27 -3.52
CA ARG A 129 2.27 15.49 -4.18
C ARG A 129 3.33 16.25 -3.39
N ASP A 130 3.25 16.17 -2.06
CA ASP A 130 4.10 16.87 -1.09
C ASP A 130 5.24 16.00 -0.56
N PHE A 131 5.54 14.84 -1.16
CA PHE A 131 6.62 13.94 -0.74
C PHE A 131 7.95 14.66 -0.49
N GLY A 132 8.32 15.57 -1.39
CA GLY A 132 9.57 16.34 -1.32
C GLY A 132 9.70 17.28 -0.12
N ASN A 133 8.62 17.51 0.62
CA ASN A 133 8.65 18.28 1.86
C ASN A 133 9.11 17.44 3.06
N TYR A 134 9.09 16.11 2.94
CA TYR A 134 9.37 15.18 4.05
C TYR A 134 10.57 14.27 3.77
N LYS A 135 10.82 13.92 2.50
CA LYS A 135 11.90 13.02 2.09
C LYS A 135 12.54 13.46 0.77
N GLU A 136 13.80 13.09 0.62
CA GLU A 136 14.49 13.18 -0.67
C GLU A 136 13.96 12.10 -1.62
N TYR A 137 13.89 12.44 -2.91
CA TYR A 137 13.49 11.48 -3.94
C TYR A 137 14.59 10.44 -4.10
N PRO A 138 14.22 9.14 -4.21
CA PRO A 138 15.19 8.13 -4.63
C PRO A 138 15.80 8.52 -5.98
N LYS A 139 17.09 8.23 -6.15
CA LYS A 139 17.83 8.54 -7.37
C LYS A 139 17.10 8.00 -8.60
N GLY A 140 16.80 8.86 -9.58
CA GLY A 140 16.10 8.47 -10.81
C GLY A 140 14.58 8.38 -10.68
N LYS A 141 14.01 8.90 -9.58
CA LYS A 141 12.55 9.00 -9.35
C LYS A 141 12.07 10.45 -9.29
N GLU A 142 12.93 11.42 -9.61
CA GLU A 142 12.63 12.84 -9.55
C GLU A 142 11.52 13.27 -10.52
N GLN A 143 11.24 12.49 -11.57
CA GLN A 143 10.13 12.71 -12.51
C GLN A 143 8.75 12.67 -11.83
N HIS A 144 8.62 12.04 -10.66
CA HIS A 144 7.36 12.00 -9.91
C HIS A 144 7.12 13.26 -9.07
N ARG A 145 8.05 14.22 -9.09
CA ARG A 145 7.96 15.41 -8.25
C ARG A 145 6.70 16.22 -8.54
N GLY A 146 5.83 16.30 -7.52
CA GLY A 146 4.58 17.04 -7.60
C GLY A 146 3.50 16.38 -8.48
N SER A 147 3.71 15.16 -8.97
CA SER A 147 2.72 14.43 -9.77
C SER A 147 1.75 13.60 -8.92
N GLY A 148 2.05 13.41 -7.64
CA GLY A 148 1.21 12.64 -6.72
C GLY A 148 -0.21 13.22 -6.60
N TRP A 149 -1.15 12.36 -6.23
CA TRP A 149 -2.53 12.76 -6.05
C TRP A 149 -2.71 13.57 -4.77
N CYS A 150 -3.66 14.49 -4.77
CA CYS A 150 -4.08 15.24 -3.58
C CYS A 150 -5.61 15.31 -3.60
N PRO A 151 -6.30 14.94 -2.50
CA PRO A 151 -7.73 15.17 -2.41
C PRO A 151 -8.03 16.65 -2.63
N ARG A 152 -9.14 16.94 -3.34
CA ARG A 152 -9.66 18.30 -3.42
C ARG A 152 -10.18 18.69 -2.03
N LYS A 153 -9.84 19.90 -1.57
CA LYS A 153 -10.36 20.48 -0.34
C LYS A 153 -11.88 20.64 -0.41
#